data_AF-E6YU00-F1
#
_entry.id   AF-E6YU00-F1
#
_cell.length_a   1.000
_cell.length_b   1.000
_cell.length_c   1.000
_cell.angle_alpha   90.00
_cell.angle_beta   90.00
_cell.angle_gamma   90.00
#
_symmetry.space_group_name_H-M   'P 1'
#
loop_
_entity.id
_entity.type
_entity.pdbx_description
1 polymer ?
#
loop_
_entity_poly.entity_id
_entity_poly.type
_entity_poly.pdbx_seq_one_letter_code
_entity_poly.pdbx_strand_id
1 'polypeptide(L)' 'MWGKKYGVVVMAAIAAFFIALVRAFRLGKKTEQQKQTETLVKRAITRLEIENEVNKQSDGDVRSDLSQWVRK' A
#
# COMPACT_ATOMS: atom_id res chain seq x y z
N MET A 1 22.11 -10.70 48.71
CA MET A 1 21.33 -11.10 47.50
C MET A 1 20.24 -10.07 47.12
N TRP A 2 20.49 -8.76 47.23
CA TRP A 2 19.50 -7.73 46.83
C TRP A 2 19.69 -7.27 45.38
N GLY A 3 20.92 -6.95 44.95
CA GLY A 3 21.21 -6.46 43.59
C GLY A 3 20.76 -7.40 42.44
N LYS A 4 20.77 -8.72 42.65
CA LYS A 4 20.28 -9.70 41.67
C LYS A 4 18.78 -9.56 41.39
N LYS A 5 17.96 -9.27 42.40
CA LYS A 5 16.50 -9.08 42.24
C LYS A 5 16.19 -7.80 41.47
N TYR A 6 16.86 -6.70 41.80
CA TYR A 6 16.68 -5.42 41.09
C TYR A 6 17.18 -5.49 39.65
N GLY A 7 18.29 -6.17 39.39
CA GLY A 7 18.79 -6.37 38.03
C GLY A 7 17.78 -7.11 37.13
N VAL A 8 17.13 -8.15 37.65
CA VAL A 8 16.08 -8.88 36.91
C VAL A 8 14.88 -7.98 36.60
N VAL A 9 14.46 -7.15 37.56
CA VAL A 9 13.33 -6.21 37.36
C VAL A 9 13.66 -5.15 36.31
N VAL A 10 14.87 -4.57 36.36
CA VAL A 10 15.32 -3.58 35.38
C VAL A 10 15.41 -4.19 33.98
N MET A 11 15.97 -5.39 33.85
CA MET A 11 16.04 -6.09 32.57
C MET A 11 14.65 -6.42 32.00
N ALA A 12 13.71 -6.83 32.86
CA ALA A 12 12.33 -7.07 32.45
C ALA A 12 11.64 -5.77 31.97
N ALA A 13 11.85 -4.65 32.66
CA ALA A 13 11.31 -3.36 32.27
C ALA A 13 11.88 -2.88 30.92
N ILE A 14 13.19 -3.03 30.71
CA ILE A 14 13.86 -2.69 29.44
C ILE A 14 13.31 -3.57 28.31
N ALA A 15 13.18 -4.88 28.52
CA ALA A 15 12.63 -5.79 27.52
C ALA A 15 11.19 -5.42 27.14
N ALA A 16 10.35 -5.11 28.13
CA ALA A 16 8.97 -4.68 27.89
C ALA A 16 8.91 -3.37 27.08
N PHE A 17 9.79 -2.41 27.39
CA PHE A 17 9.89 -1.14 26.65
C PHE A 17 10.24 -1.36 25.17
N PHE A 18 11.25 -2.18 24.87
CA PHE A 18 11.63 -2.48 23.49
C PHE A 18 10.57 -3.28 22.73
N ILE A 19 9.88 -4.23 23.40
CA ILE A 19 8.75 -4.95 22.79
C ILE A 19 7.63 -3.98 22.39
N ALA A 20 7.31 -3.01 23.25
CA ALA A 20 6.31 -1.99 22.97
C ALA A 20 6.73 -1.11 21.77
N LEU A 21 7.98 -0.64 21.72
CA LEU A 21 8.53 0.11 20.59
C LEU A 21 8.42 -0.68 19.28
N VAL A 22 8.91 -1.91 19.25
CA VAL A 22 8.89 -2.74 18.04
C VAL A 22 7.45 -3.00 17.56
N ARG A 23 6.48 -3.12 18.46
CA ARG A 23 5.06 -3.24 18.10
C ARG A 23 4.55 -1.94 17.47
N ALA A 24 4.79 -0.80 18.10
CA ALA A 24 4.38 0.50 17.57
C ALA A 24 4.98 0.78 16.18
N PHE A 25 6.27 0.52 15.99
CA PHE A 25 6.94 0.67 14.70
C PHE A 25 6.41 -0.31 13.64
N ARG A 26 6.13 -1.58 14.00
CA ARG A 26 5.54 -2.55 13.07
C ARG A 26 4.12 -2.15 12.66
N LEU A 27 3.32 -1.60 13.58
CA LEU A 27 1.99 -1.07 13.29
C LEU A 27 2.08 0.06 12.25
N GLY A 28 2.93 1.06 12.49
CA GLY A 28 3.13 2.15 11.53
C GLY A 28 3.59 1.66 10.16
N LYS A 29 4.57 0.76 10.11
CA LYS A 29 5.08 0.19 8.85
C LYS A 29 4.04 -0.64 8.11
N LYS A 30 3.20 -1.41 8.81
CA LYS A 30 2.12 -2.21 8.20
C LYS A 30 1.07 -1.31 7.56
N THR A 31 0.68 -0.23 8.24
CA THR A 31 -0.26 0.76 7.69
C THR A 31 0.29 1.44 6.44
N GLU A 32 1.57 1.81 6.44
CA GLU A 32 2.25 2.39 5.27
C GLU A 32 2.26 1.41 4.08
N GLN A 33 2.65 0.15 4.34
CA GLN A 33 2.69 -0.90 3.31
C GLN A 33 1.31 -1.24 2.75
N GLN A 34 0.28 -1.25 3.60
CA GLN A 34 -1.09 -1.47 3.16
C GLN A 34 -1.54 -0.36 2.21
N LYS A 35 -1.32 0.91 2.56
CA LYS A 35 -1.67 2.04 1.69
C LYS A 35 -0.95 1.97 0.33
N GLN A 36 0.34 1.64 0.33
CA GLN A 36 1.10 1.48 -0.91
C GLN A 36 0.58 0.33 -1.77
N THR A 37 0.25 -0.80 -1.14
CA THR A 37 -0.31 -1.98 -1.81
C THR A 37 -1.69 -1.67 -2.39
N GLU A 38 -2.58 -1.04 -1.63
CA GLU A 38 -3.90 -0.61 -2.12
C GLU A 38 -3.79 0.35 -3.29
N THR A 39 -2.84 1.29 -3.26
CA THR A 39 -2.59 2.23 -4.36
C THR A 39 -2.11 1.51 -5.61
N LEU A 40 -1.20 0.54 -5.45
CA LEU A 40 -0.72 -0.29 -6.55
C LEU A 40 -1.84 -1.14 -7.16
N VAL A 41 -2.66 -1.78 -6.32
CA VAL A 41 -3.79 -2.60 -6.77
C VAL A 41 -4.81 -1.74 -7.51
N LYS A 42 -5.19 -0.57 -6.96
CA LYS A 42 -6.10 0.36 -7.64
C LYS A 42 -5.56 0.79 -9.00
N ARG A 43 -4.27 1.15 -9.08
CA ARG A 43 -3.64 1.49 -10.35
C ARG A 43 -3.67 0.34 -11.35
N ALA A 44 -3.42 -0.89 -10.91
CA ALA A 44 -3.46 -2.07 -11.76
C ALA A 44 -4.88 -2.35 -12.28
N ILE A 45 -5.90 -2.22 -11.44
CA ILE A 45 -7.31 -2.35 -11.83
C ILE A 45 -7.68 -1.28 -12.86
N THR A 46 -7.39 -0.01 -12.61
CA THR A 46 -7.68 1.08 -13.55
C THR A 46 -6.97 0.86 -14.88
N ARG A 47 -5.72 0.38 -14.86
CA ARG A 47 -4.99 0.07 -16.10
C ARG A 47 -5.65 -1.06 -16.87
N LEU A 48 -6.05 -2.16 -16.21
CA LEU A 48 -6.75 -3.26 -16.84
C LEU A 48 -8.11 -2.85 -17.40
N GLU A 49 -8.83 -1.97 -16.70
CA GLU A 49 -10.11 -1.45 -17.16
C GLU A 49 -9.96 -0.58 -18.40
N ILE A 50 -8.96 0.30 -18.44
CA ILE A 50 -8.60 1.08 -19.63
C ILE A 50 -8.19 0.17 -20.78
N GLU A 51 -7.32 -0.81 -20.55
CA GLU A 51 -6.87 -1.75 -21.59
C GLU A 51 -8.05 -2.57 -22.14
N ASN A 52 -8.98 -2.99 -21.29
CA ASN A 52 -10.20 -3.68 -21.72
C ASN A 52 -11.13 -2.77 -22.54
N GLU A 53 -11.28 -1.51 -22.15
CA GLU A 53 -12.08 -0.54 -22.89
C GLU A 53 -11.47 -0.23 -24.26
N VAL A 54 -10.16 0.02 -24.32
CA VAL A 54 -9.43 0.21 -25.58
C VAL A 54 -9.53 -1.03 -26.46
N ASN A 55 -9.43 -2.23 -25.89
CA ASN A 55 -9.55 -3.48 -26.65
C ASN A 55 -10.98 -3.75 -27.14
N LYS A 56 -12.00 -3.20 -26.48
CA LYS A 56 -13.40 -3.28 -26.93
C LYS A 56 -13.72 -2.27 -28.02
N GLN A 57 -13.04 -1.12 -28.04
CA GLN A 57 -13.19 -0.16 -29.13
C GLN A 57 -12.63 -0.77 -30.41
N SER A 58 -13.48 -0.83 -31.43
CA SER A 58 -13.03 -1.28 -32.74
C SER A 58 -12.25 -0.16 -33.43
N ASP A 59 -11.29 -0.52 -34.28
CA ASP A 59 -10.51 0.44 -35.07
C ASP A 59 -11.41 1.37 -35.91
N GLY A 60 -12.60 0.88 -36.29
CA GLY A 60 -13.63 1.65 -36.99
C GLY A 60 -14.29 2.73 -36.12
N ASP A 61 -14.57 2.42 -34.85
CA ASP A 61 -15.17 3.37 -33.90
C ASP A 61 -14.18 4.48 -33.55
N VAL A 62 -12.92 4.12 -33.26
CA VAL A 62 -11.84 5.07 -33.00
C VAL A 62 -11.66 6.03 -34.18
N ARG A 63 -11.68 5.49 -35.41
CA ARG A 63 -11.51 6.27 -36.64
C ARG A 63 -12.72 7.15 -36.93
N SER A 64 -13.94 6.71 -36.60
CA SER A 64 -15.16 7.52 -36.70
C SER A 64 -15.11 8.70 -35.74
N ASP A 65 -14.78 8.47 -34.46
CA ASP A 65 -14.69 9.51 -33.43
C ASP A 65 -13.61 10.55 -33.75
N LEU A 66 -12.42 10.11 -34.19
CA LEU A 66 -11.37 11.03 -34.65
C LEU A 66 -11.83 11.88 -35.86
N SER A 67 -12.51 11.26 -36.81
CA SER A 67 -13.02 11.95 -38.01
C SER A 67 -14.13 12.94 -37.68
N GLN A 68 -14.88 12.72 -36.60
CA GLN A 68 -15.89 13.63 -36.09
C GLN A 68 -15.25 14.78 -35.31
N TRP A 69 -14.19 14.53 -34.54
CA TRP A 69 -13.44 15.56 -33.81
C TRP A 69 -12.73 16.54 -34.76
N VAL A 70 -12.04 16.05 -35.79
CA VAL A 70 -11.33 16.90 -36.77
C VAL A 70 -12.29 17.76 -37.61
N ARG A 71 -13.52 17.28 -37.83
CA ARG A 71 -14.55 18.03 -38.57
C ARG A 71 -15.28 19.06 -37.70
N LYS A 72 -15.04 19.07 -36.39
CA LYS A 72 -15.63 20.01 -35.44
C LYS A 72 -14.66 21.17 -35.19
#